data_AF-A0A2G5TC98-F1
#
_entry.id   AF-A0A2G5TC98-F1
#
_cell.length_a   1.000
_cell.length_b   1.000
_cell.length_c   1.000
_cell.angle_alpha   90.00
_cell.angle_beta   90.00
_cell.angle_gamma   90.00
#
_symmetry.space_group_name_H-M   'P 1'
#
loop_
_entity.id
_entity.type
_entity.pdbx_description
1 polymer ?
#
loop_
_entity_poly.entity_id
_entity_poly.type
_entity_poly.pdbx_seq_one_letter_code
_entity_poly.pdbx_strand_id
1 'polypeptide(L)'
;MGKLIFPLFCLLIVTSTACALDCTQIPASEIYDSNTVNISKKDGSLQTLPGNFNCVYNVSTPTPTSSHGLYAIVTVTNGLKGVNDYILVTKITGSQQKIVSAGNEVETYKVIPGSQLSVQVLTKSVVMNSQFAISVQYHSAVIGPKVQMKTGSEMNYLDVKTINQGPFSSLTYVSKEHIVLTLATEPLDISVYDNCYLIDGTFDNQRKIYEVDDFFYDGGSKFTTISHHLTVVSFQESLIQIVLNPISEVQQFIEFYSVPIDKTETPFDSGFNTAIQLVNFDSVGIVMDGIQIVTKPCNAKVVAGPPNNSSKTILDLSTNPSKAQTFNVKDLTVISNDCYFIFTAIASN
;
A
#
# COMPACT_ATOMS: atom_id res chain seq x y z
N MET A 1 3.23 -73.63 -54.77
CA MET A 1 4.11 -72.49 -55.11
C MET A 1 3.21 -71.30 -55.42
N GLY A 2 3.12 -70.19 -54.69
CA GLY A 2 3.75 -69.62 -53.52
C GLY A 2 3.26 -68.16 -53.56
N LYS A 3 2.18 -67.84 -52.83
CA LYS A 3 1.57 -66.49 -52.83
C LYS A 3 2.44 -65.57 -51.97
N LEU A 4 3.12 -64.60 -52.58
CA LEU A 4 3.74 -63.50 -51.85
C LEU A 4 2.66 -62.46 -51.51
N ILE A 5 2.33 -62.37 -50.23
CA ILE A 5 1.54 -61.29 -49.65
C ILE A 5 2.55 -60.24 -49.15
N PHE A 6 2.51 -59.05 -49.73
CA PHE A 6 3.28 -57.89 -49.30
C PHE A 6 2.45 -57.16 -48.23
N PRO A 7 2.90 -57.03 -46.96
CA PRO A 7 2.18 -56.22 -46.00
C PRO A 7 2.55 -54.75 -46.22
N LEU A 8 1.54 -53.94 -46.56
CA LEU A 8 1.61 -52.49 -46.54
C LEU A 8 1.64 -52.03 -45.08
N PHE A 9 2.83 -51.72 -44.56
CA PHE A 9 3.01 -51.18 -43.23
C PHE A 9 2.62 -49.69 -43.24
N CYS A 10 1.35 -49.38 -42.98
CA CYS A 10 0.91 -48.01 -42.74
C CYS A 10 1.49 -47.53 -41.41
N LEU A 11 2.59 -46.77 -41.48
CA LEU A 11 3.09 -45.97 -40.37
C LEU A 11 2.06 -44.87 -40.07
N LEU A 12 1.21 -45.11 -39.07
CA LEU A 12 0.39 -44.07 -38.45
C LEU A 12 1.34 -43.10 -37.74
N ILE A 13 1.72 -42.03 -38.43
CA ILE A 13 2.34 -40.85 -37.82
C ILE A 13 1.25 -40.22 -36.96
N VAL A 14 1.23 -40.57 -35.67
CA VAL A 14 0.51 -39.80 -34.66
C VAL A 14 1.26 -38.48 -34.56
N THR A 15 0.87 -37.51 -35.38
CA THR A 15 1.23 -36.12 -35.14
C THR A 15 0.62 -35.77 -33.78
N SER A 16 1.45 -35.77 -32.74
CA SER A 16 1.12 -35.09 -31.50
C SER A 16 0.91 -33.63 -31.87
N THR A 17 -0.34 -33.25 -32.10
CA THR A 17 -0.74 -31.85 -32.08
C THR A 17 -0.36 -31.36 -30.70
N ALA A 18 0.79 -30.70 -30.61
CA ALA A 18 1.13 -29.87 -29.48
C ALA A 18 0.00 -28.84 -29.42
N CYS A 19 -1.01 -29.11 -28.59
CA CYS A 19 -1.97 -28.10 -28.21
C CYS A 19 -1.11 -27.08 -27.46
N ALA A 20 -0.75 -26.00 -28.17
CA ALA A 20 -0.15 -24.86 -27.53
C ALA A 20 -1.08 -24.48 -26.37
N LEU A 21 -0.53 -24.33 -25.18
CA LEU A 21 -1.33 -23.93 -24.04
C LEU A 21 -1.93 -22.55 -24.34
N ASP A 22 -3.26 -22.47 -24.43
CA ASP A 22 -3.93 -21.24 -24.84
C ASP A 22 -3.81 -20.17 -23.75
N CYS A 23 -3.28 -19.01 -24.13
CA CYS A 23 -3.13 -17.83 -23.28
C CYS A 23 -4.48 -17.09 -23.11
N THR A 24 -5.47 -17.79 -22.53
CA THR A 24 -6.84 -17.29 -22.41
C THR A 24 -6.99 -16.38 -21.19
N GLN A 25 -7.58 -15.20 -21.40
CA GLN A 25 -7.89 -14.25 -20.32
C GLN A 25 -9.18 -14.63 -19.60
N ILE A 26 -9.34 -14.15 -18.37
CA ILE A 26 -10.61 -14.30 -17.64
C ILE A 26 -11.70 -13.53 -18.40
N PRO A 27 -12.79 -14.19 -18.84
CA PRO A 27 -13.87 -13.50 -19.53
C PRO A 27 -14.63 -12.59 -18.56
N ALA A 28 -15.14 -11.45 -19.04
CA ALA A 28 -15.88 -10.50 -18.20
C ALA A 28 -17.10 -11.12 -17.49
N SER A 29 -17.70 -12.18 -18.07
CA SER A 29 -18.81 -12.93 -17.46
C SER A 29 -18.41 -13.72 -16.21
N GLU A 30 -17.12 -13.94 -15.98
CA GLU A 30 -16.59 -14.64 -14.80
C GLU A 30 -16.07 -13.66 -13.72
N ILE A 31 -16.24 -12.35 -13.93
CA ILE A 31 -15.83 -11.31 -12.98
C ILE A 31 -17.05 -10.86 -12.19
N TYR A 32 -17.39 -11.61 -11.13
CA TYR A 32 -18.49 -11.31 -10.23
C TYR A 32 -18.18 -11.82 -8.81
N ASP A 33 -18.89 -11.28 -7.82
CA ASP A 33 -18.68 -11.61 -6.42
C ASP A 33 -18.83 -13.12 -6.14
N SER A 34 -17.98 -13.65 -5.26
CA SER A 34 -17.93 -15.04 -4.84
C SER A 34 -17.59 -16.04 -5.96
N ASN A 35 -17.07 -15.56 -7.10
CA ASN A 35 -16.56 -16.44 -8.14
C ASN A 35 -15.07 -16.77 -7.94
N THR A 36 -14.70 -18.01 -8.25
CA THR A 36 -13.31 -18.45 -8.34
C THR A 36 -13.00 -18.90 -9.75
N VAL A 37 -12.02 -18.27 -10.38
CA VAL A 37 -11.55 -18.62 -11.72
C VAL A 37 -10.17 -19.24 -11.61
N ASN A 38 -10.02 -20.44 -12.18
CA ASN A 38 -8.72 -21.11 -12.28
C ASN A 38 -8.21 -21.00 -13.72
N ILE A 39 -7.07 -20.35 -13.89
CA ILE A 39 -6.42 -20.17 -15.18
C ILE A 39 -5.56 -21.40 -15.48
N SER A 40 -5.55 -21.82 -16.75
CA SER A 40 -4.91 -23.02 -17.31
C SER A 40 -5.68 -24.32 -17.09
N LYS A 41 -6.08 -24.64 -15.85
CA LYS A 41 -6.89 -25.82 -15.56
C LYS A 41 -8.06 -25.49 -14.65
N LYS A 42 -9.26 -25.90 -15.05
CA LYS A 42 -10.52 -25.63 -14.32
C LYS A 42 -10.52 -26.19 -12.89
N ASP A 43 -9.84 -27.31 -12.67
CA ASP A 43 -9.72 -27.96 -11.36
C ASP A 43 -8.71 -27.28 -10.41
N GLY A 44 -8.02 -26.23 -10.88
CA GLY A 44 -7.00 -25.51 -10.11
C GLY A 44 -5.66 -26.25 -9.99
N SER A 45 -5.51 -27.42 -10.62
CA SER A 45 -4.26 -28.16 -10.57
C SER A 45 -3.17 -27.53 -11.44
N LEU A 46 -1.91 -27.87 -11.14
CA LEU A 46 -0.75 -27.41 -11.90
C LEU A 46 -0.84 -27.85 -13.37
N GLN A 47 -0.67 -26.88 -14.28
CA GLN A 47 -0.57 -27.11 -15.72
C GLN A 47 0.89 -27.24 -16.14
N THR A 48 1.21 -28.32 -16.85
CA THR A 48 2.55 -28.48 -17.45
C THR A 48 2.76 -27.50 -18.59
N LEU A 49 3.91 -26.82 -18.57
CA LEU A 49 4.30 -25.81 -19.53
C LEU A 49 5.09 -26.43 -20.70
N PRO A 50 4.79 -26.05 -21.96
CA PRO A 50 5.66 -26.37 -23.08
C PRO A 50 6.96 -25.57 -22.99
N GLY A 51 7.97 -25.95 -23.79
CA GLY A 51 9.19 -25.14 -23.95
C GLY A 51 8.91 -23.90 -24.81
N ASN A 52 9.69 -22.82 -24.60
CA ASN A 52 9.49 -21.51 -25.24
C ASN A 52 8.10 -20.90 -25.01
N PHE A 53 7.47 -21.19 -23.87
CA PHE A 53 6.19 -20.61 -23.50
C PHE A 53 6.38 -19.17 -23.04
N ASN A 54 5.48 -18.28 -23.43
CA ASN A 54 5.41 -16.91 -22.94
C ASN A 54 3.96 -16.43 -23.03
N CYS A 55 3.30 -16.32 -21.88
CA CYS A 55 1.93 -15.85 -21.80
C CYS A 55 1.80 -14.84 -20.66
N VAL A 56 0.96 -13.82 -20.89
CA VAL A 56 0.62 -12.81 -19.90
C VAL A 56 -0.87 -12.94 -19.56
N TYR A 57 -1.18 -13.20 -18.30
CA TYR A 57 -2.53 -13.22 -17.78
C TYR A 57 -2.80 -11.91 -17.04
N ASN A 58 -3.82 -11.17 -17.46
CA ASN A 58 -4.26 -9.96 -16.80
C ASN A 58 -5.43 -10.29 -15.89
N VAL A 59 -5.29 -9.96 -14.61
CA VAL A 59 -6.36 -10.05 -13.61
C VAL A 59 -6.75 -8.64 -13.25
N SER A 60 -7.94 -8.23 -13.70
CA SER A 60 -8.49 -6.91 -13.44
C SER A 60 -9.76 -7.00 -12.61
N THR A 61 -10.06 -5.90 -11.93
CA THR A 61 -11.34 -5.66 -11.29
C THR A 61 -12.01 -4.45 -11.97
N PRO A 62 -13.33 -4.45 -12.15
CA PRO A 62 -14.02 -3.31 -12.76
C PRO A 62 -13.89 -2.07 -11.89
N THR A 63 -13.95 -0.89 -12.53
CA THR A 63 -14.14 0.37 -11.82
C THR A 63 -15.41 0.29 -10.98
N PRO A 64 -15.38 0.64 -9.69
CA PRO A 64 -16.56 0.52 -8.84
C PRO A 64 -17.68 1.44 -9.29
N THR A 65 -18.90 1.01 -9.01
CA THR A 65 -20.06 1.89 -8.95
C THR A 65 -20.08 2.61 -7.60
N SER A 66 -20.72 3.78 -7.51
CA SER A 66 -20.62 4.74 -6.38
C SER A 66 -20.33 4.17 -4.98
N SER A 67 -21.03 3.13 -4.52
CA SER A 67 -20.81 2.48 -3.21
C SER A 67 -20.35 1.02 -3.27
N HIS A 68 -20.21 0.42 -4.46
CA HIS A 68 -19.92 -1.01 -4.62
C HIS A 68 -18.88 -1.28 -5.72
N GLY A 69 -17.88 -2.10 -5.38
CA GLY A 69 -16.85 -2.58 -6.30
C GLY A 69 -16.59 -4.07 -6.14
N LEU A 70 -15.56 -4.53 -6.85
CA LEU A 70 -14.97 -5.86 -6.65
C LEU A 70 -13.49 -5.72 -6.35
N TYR A 71 -13.00 -6.53 -5.42
CA TYR A 71 -11.57 -6.81 -5.31
C TYR A 71 -11.31 -8.27 -5.68
N ALA A 72 -10.05 -8.61 -5.97
CA ALA A 72 -9.65 -9.98 -6.21
C ALA A 72 -8.47 -10.40 -5.33
N ILE A 73 -8.45 -11.67 -4.95
CA ILE A 73 -7.30 -12.36 -4.37
C ILE A 73 -6.74 -13.31 -5.43
N VAL A 74 -5.50 -13.08 -5.85
CA VAL A 74 -4.81 -13.84 -6.89
C VAL A 74 -3.76 -14.71 -6.23
N THR A 75 -3.93 -16.02 -6.32
CA THR A 75 -2.97 -17.01 -5.83
C THR A 75 -2.20 -17.59 -7.02
N VAL A 76 -0.88 -17.45 -7.00
CA VAL A 76 0.04 -18.03 -7.99
C VAL A 76 0.75 -19.22 -7.34
N THR A 77 0.58 -20.41 -7.91
CA THR A 77 1.26 -21.63 -7.47
C THR A 77 2.42 -21.94 -8.42
N ASN A 78 3.63 -21.98 -7.85
CA ASN A 78 4.89 -22.20 -8.52
C ASN A 78 5.21 -23.70 -8.60
N GLY A 79 5.28 -24.24 -9.81
CA GLY A 79 5.76 -25.60 -10.08
C GLY A 79 6.93 -25.61 -11.07
N LEU A 80 7.69 -24.50 -11.16
CA LEU A 80 8.77 -24.35 -12.12
C LEU A 80 9.95 -25.26 -11.78
N LYS A 81 10.57 -25.85 -12.81
CA LYS A 81 11.73 -26.74 -12.68
C LYS A 81 12.91 -26.34 -13.57
N GLY A 82 12.65 -25.59 -14.64
CA GLY A 82 13.70 -25.09 -15.53
C GLY A 82 14.49 -23.96 -14.89
N VAL A 83 15.82 -24.02 -15.01
CA VAL A 83 16.75 -23.03 -14.42
C VAL A 83 16.52 -21.60 -14.95
N ASN A 84 16.01 -21.47 -16.18
CA ASN A 84 15.74 -20.18 -16.82
C ASN A 84 14.24 -19.87 -16.94
N ASP A 85 13.38 -20.70 -16.36
CA ASP A 85 11.95 -20.48 -16.35
C ASP A 85 11.60 -19.56 -15.18
N TYR A 86 10.61 -18.69 -15.36
CA TYR A 86 10.17 -17.79 -14.32
C TYR A 86 8.73 -17.34 -14.52
N ILE A 87 8.10 -16.93 -13.43
CA ILE A 87 6.86 -16.17 -13.42
C ILE A 87 7.20 -14.75 -12.99
N LEU A 88 6.79 -13.76 -13.78
CA LEU A 88 6.94 -12.35 -13.47
C LEU A 88 5.56 -11.77 -13.16
N VAL A 89 5.36 -11.38 -11.90
CA VAL A 89 4.15 -10.71 -11.44
C VAL A 89 4.41 -9.22 -11.46
N THR A 90 3.61 -8.46 -12.22
CA THR A 90 3.56 -6.99 -12.11
C THR A 90 2.38 -6.65 -11.21
N LYS A 91 2.67 -6.18 -10.00
CA LYS A 91 1.67 -5.82 -8.98
C LYS A 91 0.84 -4.62 -9.41
N ILE A 92 -0.24 -4.35 -8.69
CA ILE A 92 -1.10 -3.18 -8.93
C ILE A 92 -0.38 -1.83 -8.75
N THR A 93 0.72 -1.80 -7.99
CA THR A 93 1.60 -0.62 -7.83
C THR A 93 2.51 -0.39 -9.05
N GLY A 94 2.61 -1.36 -9.95
CA GLY A 94 3.55 -1.39 -11.08
C GLY A 94 4.91 -2.01 -10.74
N SER A 95 5.18 -2.36 -9.47
CA SER A 95 6.40 -3.08 -9.09
C SER A 95 6.36 -4.52 -9.59
N GLN A 96 7.54 -5.10 -9.81
CA GLN A 96 7.69 -6.44 -10.38
C GLN A 96 8.29 -7.41 -9.38
N GLN A 97 7.69 -8.59 -9.25
CA GLN A 97 8.21 -9.72 -8.49
C GLN A 97 8.49 -10.89 -9.42
N LYS A 98 9.72 -11.41 -9.36
CA LYS A 98 10.14 -12.56 -10.15
C LYS A 98 10.17 -13.83 -9.28
N ILE A 99 9.35 -14.81 -9.64
CA ILE A 99 9.29 -16.13 -9.04
C ILE A 99 10.07 -17.11 -9.94
N VAL A 100 11.01 -17.82 -9.34
CA VAL A 100 11.85 -18.84 -10.01
C VAL A 100 11.62 -20.21 -9.36
N SER A 101 12.24 -21.28 -9.88
CA SER A 101 12.05 -22.64 -9.35
C SER A 101 12.37 -22.81 -7.86
N ALA A 102 13.32 -22.04 -7.32
CA ALA A 102 13.69 -22.05 -5.91
C ALA A 102 12.92 -21.01 -5.06
N GLY A 103 12.02 -20.24 -5.68
CA GLY A 103 11.17 -19.27 -4.98
C GLY A 103 10.02 -19.94 -4.23
N ASN A 104 9.17 -19.12 -3.61
CA ASN A 104 8.02 -19.59 -2.85
C ASN A 104 7.10 -20.47 -3.71
N GLU A 105 6.55 -21.52 -3.10
CA GLU A 105 5.61 -22.44 -3.77
C GLU A 105 4.27 -21.78 -4.06
N VAL A 106 3.83 -20.88 -3.17
CA VAL A 106 2.57 -20.16 -3.27
C VAL A 106 2.79 -18.70 -2.91
N GLU A 107 2.29 -17.81 -3.76
CA GLU A 107 2.29 -16.36 -3.55
C GLU A 107 0.87 -15.84 -3.72
N THR A 108 0.48 -14.87 -2.90
CA THR A 108 -0.88 -14.27 -2.96
C THR A 108 -0.80 -12.76 -3.13
N TYR A 109 -1.62 -12.24 -4.02
CA TYR A 109 -1.69 -10.83 -4.36
C TYR A 109 -3.12 -10.32 -4.28
N LYS A 110 -3.28 -9.02 -3.98
CA LYS A 110 -4.58 -8.36 -3.97
C LYS A 110 -4.71 -7.41 -5.14
N VAL A 111 -5.89 -7.39 -5.74
CA VAL A 111 -6.27 -6.45 -6.80
C VAL A 111 -7.44 -5.63 -6.29
N ILE A 112 -7.20 -4.35 -5.99
CA ILE A 112 -8.23 -3.42 -5.50
C ILE A 112 -9.19 -3.01 -6.62
N PRO A 113 -10.40 -2.50 -6.33
CA PRO A 113 -11.34 -2.05 -7.36
C PRO A 113 -10.71 -1.11 -8.40
N GLY A 114 -11.04 -1.29 -9.67
CA GLY A 114 -10.56 -0.46 -10.79
C GLY A 114 -9.08 -0.62 -11.14
N SER A 115 -8.40 -1.64 -10.62
CA SER A 115 -6.96 -1.88 -10.86
C SER A 115 -6.71 -3.20 -11.59
N GLN A 116 -5.46 -3.44 -12.00
CA GLN A 116 -5.05 -4.64 -12.71
C GLN A 116 -3.68 -5.13 -12.24
N LEU A 117 -3.56 -6.44 -12.08
CA LEU A 117 -2.32 -7.18 -11.89
C LEU A 117 -2.05 -8.03 -13.14
N SER A 118 -0.78 -8.23 -13.51
CA SER A 118 -0.43 -9.13 -14.60
C SER A 118 0.53 -10.23 -14.15
N VAL A 119 0.29 -11.46 -14.58
CA VAL A 119 1.15 -12.63 -14.34
C VAL A 119 1.71 -13.10 -15.68
N GLN A 120 2.99 -12.86 -15.93
CA GLN A 120 3.68 -13.37 -17.10
C GLN A 120 4.40 -14.68 -16.77
N VAL A 121 4.07 -15.76 -17.46
CA VAL A 121 4.69 -17.08 -17.28
C VAL A 121 5.59 -17.37 -18.47
N LEU A 122 6.87 -17.62 -18.20
CA LEU A 122 7.89 -17.83 -19.23
C LEU A 122 8.68 -19.12 -19.02
N THR A 123 8.81 -19.92 -20.08
CA THR A 123 9.76 -21.03 -20.15
C THR A 123 10.74 -20.86 -21.31
N LYS A 124 11.95 -21.41 -21.17
CA LYS A 124 12.96 -21.43 -22.24
C LYS A 124 12.92 -22.76 -23.02
N SER A 125 13.86 -22.92 -23.96
CA SER A 125 13.79 -23.89 -25.07
C SER A 125 13.73 -25.37 -24.73
N VAL A 126 14.04 -25.76 -23.48
CA VAL A 126 14.00 -27.16 -23.07
C VAL A 126 12.76 -27.41 -22.22
N VAL A 127 11.99 -28.45 -22.55
CA VAL A 127 10.85 -28.90 -21.75
C VAL A 127 11.39 -29.52 -20.45
N MET A 128 11.27 -28.79 -19.34
CA MET A 128 11.77 -29.21 -18.02
C MET A 128 10.66 -29.73 -17.10
N ASN A 129 9.47 -30.02 -17.63
CA ASN A 129 8.26 -30.33 -16.85
C ASN A 129 7.94 -29.24 -15.80
N SER A 130 8.27 -27.99 -16.10
CA SER A 130 7.81 -26.83 -15.34
C SER A 130 6.30 -26.76 -15.37
N GLN A 131 5.70 -26.34 -14.26
CA GLN A 131 4.26 -26.22 -14.13
C GLN A 131 3.88 -24.92 -13.41
N PHE A 132 2.63 -24.51 -13.54
CA PHE A 132 2.09 -23.39 -12.77
C PHE A 132 0.57 -23.53 -12.62
N ALA A 133 0.00 -22.79 -11.67
CA ALA A 133 -1.43 -22.55 -11.58
C ALA A 133 -1.69 -21.13 -11.11
N ILE A 134 -2.80 -20.54 -11.54
CA ILE A 134 -3.28 -19.25 -11.04
C ILE A 134 -4.76 -19.43 -10.65
N SER A 135 -5.10 -19.09 -9.42
CA SER A 135 -6.47 -19.04 -8.94
C SER A 135 -6.83 -17.60 -8.58
N VAL A 136 -8.00 -17.14 -9.02
CA VAL A 136 -8.49 -15.79 -8.79
C VAL A 136 -9.83 -15.85 -8.10
N GLN A 137 -9.91 -15.34 -6.88
CA GLN A 137 -11.15 -15.24 -6.10
C GLN A 137 -11.63 -13.79 -6.13
N TYR A 138 -12.84 -13.57 -6.63
CA TYR A 138 -13.47 -12.26 -6.67
C TYR A 138 -14.41 -12.07 -5.48
N HIS A 139 -14.35 -10.88 -4.87
CA HIS A 139 -15.14 -10.55 -3.69
C HIS A 139 -15.76 -9.15 -3.82
N SER A 140 -16.95 -8.97 -3.28
CA SER A 140 -17.58 -7.66 -3.16
C SER A 140 -16.78 -6.72 -2.26
N ALA A 141 -16.68 -5.46 -2.68
CA ALA A 141 -16.08 -4.36 -1.95
C ALA A 141 -17.13 -3.29 -1.68
N VAL A 142 -17.31 -2.91 -0.42
CA VAL A 142 -18.08 -1.71 -0.08
C VAL A 142 -17.12 -0.51 -0.11
N ILE A 143 -17.37 0.42 -1.03
CA ILE A 143 -16.55 1.62 -1.17
C ILE A 143 -16.94 2.61 -0.08
N GLY A 144 -16.00 2.90 0.81
CA GLY A 144 -16.23 3.87 1.88
C GLY A 144 -16.32 5.31 1.38
N PRO A 145 -16.63 6.25 2.30
CA PRO A 145 -17.05 7.59 1.91
C PRO A 145 -15.91 8.43 1.34
N LYS A 146 -16.30 9.52 0.66
CA LYS A 146 -15.41 10.64 0.34
C LYS A 146 -15.60 11.71 1.42
N VAL A 147 -14.52 12.12 2.08
CA VAL A 147 -14.51 13.13 3.13
C VAL A 147 -13.66 14.31 2.71
N GLN A 148 -14.17 15.52 2.92
CA GLN A 148 -13.39 16.74 2.69
C GLN A 148 -12.37 16.89 3.83
N MET A 149 -11.11 17.17 3.50
CA MET A 149 -10.12 17.52 4.51
C MET A 149 -10.59 18.73 5.30
N LYS A 150 -10.45 18.63 6.62
CA LYS A 150 -10.63 19.72 7.56
C LYS A 150 -9.64 20.84 7.25
N THR A 151 -10.04 22.07 7.57
CA THR A 151 -9.27 23.29 7.34
C THR A 151 -9.21 24.13 8.62
N GLY A 152 -8.28 25.07 8.70
CA GLY A 152 -8.14 25.92 9.88
C GLY A 152 -7.35 25.20 10.97
N SER A 153 -7.79 25.26 12.22
CA SER A 153 -7.03 24.73 13.37
C SER A 153 -7.22 23.23 13.62
N GLU A 154 -7.77 22.48 12.68
CA GLU A 154 -8.05 21.04 12.85
C GLU A 154 -7.14 20.19 11.96
N MET A 155 -6.39 19.28 12.58
CA MET A 155 -5.52 18.35 11.87
C MET A 155 -6.34 17.23 11.20
N ASN A 156 -5.88 16.75 10.04
CA ASN A 156 -6.44 15.57 9.41
C ASN A 156 -5.51 14.39 9.72
N TYR A 157 -6.03 13.36 10.38
CA TYR A 157 -5.31 12.12 10.64
C TYR A 157 -6.27 10.95 10.52
N LEU A 158 -5.72 9.78 10.27
CA LEU A 158 -6.46 8.53 10.19
C LEU A 158 -5.67 7.44 10.89
N ASP A 159 -6.29 6.80 11.86
CA ASP A 159 -5.90 5.46 12.28
C ASP A 159 -6.71 4.47 11.42
N VAL A 160 -6.04 3.73 10.53
CA VAL A 160 -6.68 2.85 9.54
C VAL A 160 -7.56 1.80 10.22
N LYS A 161 -7.24 1.39 11.45
CA LYS A 161 -8.08 0.46 12.22
C LYS A 161 -9.51 0.99 12.43
N THR A 162 -9.70 2.31 12.44
CA THR A 162 -11.01 2.95 12.68
C THR A 162 -11.94 2.93 11.48
N ILE A 163 -11.44 2.69 10.27
CA ILE A 163 -12.26 2.57 9.06
C ILE A 163 -12.53 1.12 8.68
N ASN A 164 -11.95 0.16 9.40
CA ASN A 164 -12.13 -1.26 9.13
C ASN A 164 -13.52 -1.72 9.52
N GLN A 165 -14.31 -2.10 8.52
CA GLN A 165 -15.70 -2.57 8.66
C GLN A 165 -15.89 -3.99 8.10
N GLY A 166 -14.83 -4.67 7.70
CA GLY A 166 -14.88 -6.00 7.09
C GLY A 166 -13.57 -6.38 6.39
N PRO A 167 -13.62 -7.35 5.46
CA PRO A 167 -12.43 -7.84 4.74
C PRO A 167 -11.86 -6.84 3.73
N PHE A 168 -12.59 -5.77 3.45
CA PHE A 168 -12.19 -4.63 2.64
C PHE A 168 -12.77 -3.36 3.25
N SER A 169 -11.99 -2.30 3.30
CA SER A 169 -12.41 -0.98 3.76
C SER A 169 -11.65 0.11 3.02
N SER A 170 -12.29 1.25 2.83
CA SER A 170 -11.63 2.38 2.17
C SER A 170 -12.13 3.72 2.70
N LEU A 171 -11.32 4.76 2.56
CA LEU A 171 -11.70 6.14 2.83
C LEU A 171 -10.98 7.05 1.84
N THR A 172 -11.72 7.95 1.19
CA THR A 172 -11.13 8.94 0.28
C THR A 172 -11.13 10.32 0.92
N TYR A 173 -9.96 10.92 1.04
CA TYR A 173 -9.81 12.33 1.38
C TYR A 173 -9.82 13.19 0.12
N VAL A 174 -10.52 14.32 0.19
CA VAL A 174 -10.62 15.33 -0.87
C VAL A 174 -10.04 16.64 -0.34
N SER A 175 -9.17 17.27 -1.12
CA SER A 175 -8.58 18.57 -0.79
C SER A 175 -8.71 19.55 -1.95
N LYS A 176 -8.59 20.85 -1.64
CA LYS A 176 -8.45 21.90 -2.66
C LYS A 176 -7.02 22.03 -3.17
N GLU A 177 -6.07 21.48 -2.44
CA GLU A 177 -4.64 21.50 -2.71
C GLU A 177 -4.09 20.07 -2.78
N HIS A 178 -2.83 19.94 -3.21
CA HIS A 178 -2.10 18.70 -3.06
C HIS A 178 -2.07 18.27 -1.59
N ILE A 179 -2.44 17.02 -1.33
CA ILE A 179 -2.38 16.39 -0.01
C ILE A 179 -0.98 15.84 0.18
N VAL A 180 -0.32 16.26 1.25
CA VAL A 180 0.89 15.65 1.79
C VAL A 180 0.46 14.64 2.85
N LEU A 181 0.72 13.36 2.57
CA LEU A 181 0.63 12.28 3.55
C LEU A 181 1.96 12.17 4.28
N THR A 182 1.89 12.02 5.60
CA THR A 182 3.01 11.60 6.43
C THR A 182 2.62 10.36 7.22
N LEU A 183 3.44 9.30 7.16
CA LEU A 183 3.27 8.13 8.01
C LEU A 183 3.64 8.49 9.45
N ALA A 184 2.69 8.31 10.35
CA ALA A 184 2.85 8.43 11.80
C ALA A 184 2.83 7.05 12.44
N THR A 185 3.41 6.05 11.78
CA THR A 185 3.61 4.71 12.35
C THR A 185 5.10 4.44 12.39
N GLU A 186 5.57 3.90 13.51
CA GLU A 186 6.96 3.44 13.56
C GLU A 186 7.17 2.31 12.53
N PRO A 187 8.36 2.20 11.93
CA PRO A 187 8.69 1.07 11.08
C PRO A 187 8.74 -0.22 11.92
N LEU A 188 7.57 -0.86 12.09
CA LEU A 188 7.44 -2.26 12.52
C LEU A 188 8.00 -3.19 11.44
N ASP A 189 7.91 -4.50 11.70
CA ASP A 189 8.10 -5.53 10.69
C ASP A 189 7.25 -5.20 9.44
N ILE A 190 7.95 -4.98 8.32
CA ILE A 190 7.42 -4.50 7.05
C ILE A 190 6.32 -5.46 6.52
N SER A 191 6.40 -6.74 6.89
CA SER A 191 5.38 -7.75 6.55
C SER A 191 3.98 -7.47 7.14
N VAL A 192 3.85 -6.57 8.10
CA VAL A 192 2.56 -6.16 8.69
C VAL A 192 1.75 -5.27 7.74
N TYR A 193 2.38 -4.71 6.69
CA TYR A 193 1.80 -3.67 5.85
C TYR A 193 1.28 -4.12 4.48
N ASP A 194 1.47 -5.39 4.10
CA ASP A 194 1.05 -6.00 2.81
C ASP A 194 -0.47 -5.94 2.53
N ASN A 195 -1.26 -5.38 3.44
CA ASN A 195 -2.71 -5.35 3.41
C ASN A 195 -3.31 -3.94 3.28
N CYS A 196 -2.49 -2.91 3.12
CA CYS A 196 -2.94 -1.53 2.93
C CYS A 196 -2.35 -0.88 1.68
N TYR A 197 -3.19 -0.17 0.96
CA TYR A 197 -2.80 0.58 -0.23
C TYR A 197 -3.20 2.04 -0.11
N LEU A 198 -2.35 2.90 -0.67
CA LEU A 198 -2.61 4.33 -0.82
C LEU A 198 -2.73 4.64 -2.30
N ILE A 199 -3.83 5.28 -2.71
CA ILE A 199 -4.09 5.67 -4.09
C ILE A 199 -4.00 7.19 -4.17
N ASP A 200 -3.07 7.70 -4.98
CA ASP A 200 -3.17 9.09 -5.47
C ASP A 200 -4.34 9.15 -6.44
N GLY A 201 -5.48 9.63 -5.95
CA GLY A 201 -6.73 9.65 -6.69
C GLY A 201 -7.87 8.96 -5.97
N THR A 202 -8.76 8.44 -6.81
CA THR A 202 -9.99 7.73 -6.43
C THR A 202 -10.01 6.40 -7.18
N PHE A 203 -10.89 5.47 -6.81
CA PHE A 203 -11.00 4.20 -7.53
C PHE A 203 -11.33 4.36 -9.02
N ASP A 204 -12.05 5.43 -9.39
CA ASP A 204 -12.42 5.76 -10.77
C ASP A 204 -11.36 6.55 -11.54
N ASN A 205 -10.40 7.15 -10.83
CA ASN A 205 -9.31 7.91 -11.44
C ASN A 205 -8.02 7.73 -10.62
N GLN A 206 -7.37 6.59 -10.83
CA GLN A 206 -6.15 6.20 -10.12
C GLN A 206 -4.93 6.75 -10.87
N ARG A 207 -4.16 7.65 -10.25
CA ARG A 207 -2.89 8.15 -10.83
C ARG A 207 -1.75 7.20 -10.54
N LYS A 208 -1.67 6.75 -9.29
CA LYS A 208 -0.70 5.75 -8.82
C LYS A 208 -1.22 5.07 -7.56
N ILE A 209 -0.90 3.79 -7.42
CA ILE A 209 -1.17 2.99 -6.23
C ILE A 209 0.17 2.71 -5.56
N TYR A 210 0.20 2.82 -4.24
CA TYR A 210 1.36 2.60 -3.40
C TYR A 210 1.03 1.51 -2.37
N GLU A 211 2.00 0.65 -2.09
CA GLU A 211 2.06 -0.13 -0.85
C GLU A 211 2.61 0.78 0.25
N VAL A 212 2.29 0.51 1.52
CA VAL A 212 2.83 1.35 2.62
C VAL A 212 4.35 1.23 2.74
N ASP A 213 4.92 0.13 2.25
CA ASP A 213 6.37 -0.08 2.22
C ASP A 213 7.11 0.85 1.28
N ASP A 214 6.42 1.35 0.24
CA ASP A 214 6.99 2.32 -0.70
C ASP A 214 7.44 3.62 -0.01
N PHE A 215 6.94 3.90 1.21
CA PHE A 215 7.27 5.11 1.97
C PHE A 215 8.42 4.93 2.99
N PHE A 216 8.92 3.71 3.22
CA PHE A 216 10.02 3.47 4.18
C PHE A 216 11.41 3.57 3.53
N TYR A 217 11.55 3.32 2.24
CA TYR A 217 12.87 3.14 1.60
C TYR A 217 13.45 4.37 0.88
N ASP A 218 12.61 5.35 0.49
CA ASP A 218 13.03 6.48 -0.36
C ASP A 218 13.26 7.82 0.37
N GLY A 219 13.70 7.77 1.63
CA GLY A 219 14.16 8.98 2.35
C GLY A 219 13.06 9.96 2.75
N GLY A 220 11.81 9.53 2.79
CA GLY A 220 10.74 10.29 3.42
C GLY A 220 9.54 9.42 3.67
N SER A 221 9.12 9.35 4.94
CA SER A 221 7.78 8.94 5.36
C SER A 221 6.67 9.86 4.83
N LYS A 222 6.95 10.66 3.79
CA LYS A 222 6.09 11.69 3.22
C LYS A 222 5.88 11.49 1.73
N PHE A 223 4.65 11.74 1.29
CA PHE A 223 4.27 11.72 -0.12
C PHE A 223 3.28 12.83 -0.43
N THR A 224 3.37 13.38 -1.64
CA THR A 224 2.47 14.45 -2.09
C THR A 224 1.65 13.98 -3.28
N THR A 225 0.33 13.96 -3.13
CA THR A 225 -0.61 13.64 -4.21
C THR A 225 -0.53 14.64 -5.36
N ILE A 226 -0.82 14.20 -6.58
CA ILE A 226 -1.03 15.07 -7.76
C ILE A 226 -2.53 15.32 -7.95
N SER A 227 -3.39 14.36 -7.59
CA SER A 227 -4.82 14.38 -7.92
C SER A 227 -5.69 15.25 -7.00
N HIS A 228 -5.14 15.80 -5.92
CA HIS A 228 -5.86 16.42 -4.79
C HIS A 228 -6.83 15.46 -4.06
N HIS A 229 -6.71 14.16 -4.34
CA HIS A 229 -7.47 13.09 -3.70
C HIS A 229 -6.49 12.04 -3.19
N LEU A 230 -6.79 11.48 -2.02
CA LEU A 230 -6.05 10.35 -1.49
C LEU A 230 -7.04 9.30 -1.03
N THR A 231 -7.00 8.12 -1.64
CA THR A 231 -7.83 6.99 -1.18
C THR A 231 -6.97 6.01 -0.41
N VAL A 232 -7.35 5.75 0.84
CA VAL A 232 -6.77 4.73 1.70
C VAL A 232 -7.59 3.47 1.54
N VAL A 233 -6.94 2.33 1.35
CA VAL A 233 -7.58 1.01 1.22
C VAL A 233 -6.93 0.07 2.22
N SER A 234 -7.75 -0.71 2.94
CA SER A 234 -7.29 -1.71 3.89
C SER A 234 -8.06 -3.02 3.72
N PHE A 235 -7.35 -4.13 3.91
CA PHE A 235 -7.92 -5.48 3.85
C PHE A 235 -7.87 -6.25 5.19
N GLN A 236 -7.27 -5.68 6.24
CA GLN A 236 -7.15 -6.28 7.59
C GLN A 236 -6.96 -5.20 8.66
N GLU A 237 -7.00 -5.59 9.95
CA GLU A 237 -6.59 -4.74 11.09
C GLU A 237 -5.12 -4.34 10.96
N SER A 238 -4.87 -3.29 10.20
CA SER A 238 -3.54 -2.70 10.05
C SER A 238 -3.36 -1.57 11.04
N LEU A 239 -2.22 -1.59 11.74
CA LEU A 239 -1.78 -0.55 12.68
C LEU A 239 -1.20 0.67 11.95
N ILE A 240 -1.80 1.07 10.83
CA ILE A 240 -1.31 2.19 10.03
C ILE A 240 -1.99 3.46 10.49
N GLN A 241 -1.17 4.44 10.85
CA GLN A 241 -1.54 5.75 11.32
C GLN A 241 -0.90 6.77 10.38
N ILE A 242 -1.74 7.65 9.83
CA ILE A 242 -1.30 8.65 8.86
C ILE A 242 -1.81 10.02 9.28
N VAL A 243 -1.04 11.05 8.92
CA VAL A 243 -1.44 12.45 9.04
C VAL A 243 -1.41 13.08 7.67
N LEU A 244 -2.42 13.87 7.36
CA LEU A 244 -2.65 14.48 6.07
C LEU A 244 -2.66 15.99 6.22
N ASN A 245 -1.89 16.69 5.40
CA ASN A 245 -1.81 18.14 5.41
C ASN A 245 -1.96 18.67 3.98
N PRO A 246 -2.68 19.78 3.74
CA PRO A 246 -2.52 20.56 2.53
C PRO A 246 -1.06 20.99 2.34
N ILE A 247 -0.58 21.03 1.10
CA ILE A 247 0.81 21.37 0.80
C ILE A 247 1.24 22.73 1.38
N SER A 248 0.32 23.70 1.47
CA SER A 248 0.58 25.01 2.09
C SER A 248 1.06 24.92 3.54
N GLU A 249 0.65 23.89 4.28
CA GLU A 249 1.01 23.70 5.69
C GLU A 249 2.39 23.06 5.85
N VAL A 250 2.92 22.42 4.80
CA VAL A 250 4.16 21.65 4.86
C VAL A 250 5.32 22.36 4.16
N GLN A 251 5.08 23.01 3.02
CA GLN A 251 6.14 23.47 2.10
C GLN A 251 7.13 24.49 2.68
N GLN A 252 6.79 25.14 3.79
CA GLN A 252 7.65 26.12 4.46
C GLN A 252 8.73 25.47 5.33
N PHE A 253 8.62 24.17 5.63
CA PHE A 253 9.55 23.46 6.50
C PHE A 253 10.56 22.65 5.68
N ILE A 254 11.80 22.61 6.16
CA ILE A 254 12.86 21.75 5.61
C ILE A 254 12.54 20.30 5.98
N GLU A 255 12.21 20.09 7.25
CA GLU A 255 11.85 18.80 7.81
C GLU A 255 10.42 18.84 8.35
N PHE A 256 9.64 17.79 8.05
CA PHE A 256 8.26 17.68 8.48
C PHE A 256 7.95 16.23 8.80
N TYR A 257 7.55 15.99 10.05
CA TYR A 257 7.27 14.66 10.55
C TYR A 257 5.94 14.63 11.28
N SER A 258 5.33 13.45 11.29
CA SER A 258 4.16 13.16 12.09
C SER A 258 4.46 11.92 12.90
N VAL A 259 4.12 11.95 14.18
CA VAL A 259 4.51 10.92 15.14
C VAL A 259 3.30 10.56 16.00
N PRO A 260 3.04 9.26 16.22
CA PRO A 260 2.04 8.84 17.17
C PRO A 260 2.63 8.97 18.57
N ILE A 261 1.86 9.48 19.53
CA ILE A 261 2.31 9.55 20.92
C ILE A 261 1.60 8.45 21.70
N ASP A 262 2.37 7.59 22.32
CA ASP A 262 1.90 6.51 23.17
C ASP A 262 2.22 6.80 24.66
N LYS A 263 2.10 5.78 25.51
CA LYS A 263 2.42 5.88 26.94
C LYS A 263 3.91 5.71 27.25
N THR A 264 4.73 5.61 26.22
CA THR A 264 6.18 5.55 26.33
C THR A 264 6.71 6.96 26.15
N GLU A 265 7.75 7.31 26.91
CA GLU A 265 8.42 8.59 26.71
C GLU A 265 9.26 8.52 25.42
N THR A 266 8.91 9.34 24.44
CA THR A 266 9.62 9.41 23.16
C THR A 266 10.47 10.68 23.10
N PRO A 267 11.79 10.58 22.87
CA PRO A 267 12.65 11.74 22.68
C PRO A 267 12.56 12.26 21.24
N PHE A 268 12.67 13.58 21.10
CA PHE A 268 12.63 14.28 19.82
C PHE A 268 13.75 15.31 19.73
N ASP A 269 14.35 15.37 18.55
CA ASP A 269 15.32 16.37 18.14
C ASP A 269 14.66 17.29 17.11
N SER A 270 14.58 18.59 17.39
CA SER A 270 14.07 19.53 16.40
C SER A 270 15.19 19.86 15.40
N GLY A 271 15.08 19.51 14.13
CA GLY A 271 15.96 20.06 13.09
C GLY A 271 15.79 21.59 12.94
N PHE A 272 16.64 22.23 12.13
CA PHE A 272 16.47 23.64 11.77
C PHE A 272 15.30 23.81 10.79
N ASN A 273 14.32 24.67 11.11
CA ASN A 273 13.11 24.88 10.30
C ASN A 273 12.29 23.60 10.11
N THR A 274 11.84 23.07 11.26
CA THR A 274 11.16 21.76 11.37
C THR A 274 9.77 21.92 11.98
N ALA A 275 8.84 21.10 11.53
CA ALA A 275 7.57 20.87 12.22
C ALA A 275 7.40 19.39 12.57
N ILE A 276 7.11 19.10 13.84
CA ILE A 276 6.82 17.76 14.34
C ILE A 276 5.37 17.76 14.82
N GLN A 277 4.51 17.04 14.10
CA GLN A 277 3.11 16.84 14.47
C GLN A 277 3.02 15.65 15.42
N LEU A 278 2.46 15.88 16.60
CA LEU A 278 2.26 14.87 17.62
C LEU A 278 0.77 14.55 17.68
N VAL A 279 0.40 13.28 17.50
CA VAL A 279 -1.01 12.84 17.52
C VAL A 279 -1.18 11.73 18.55
N ASN A 280 -2.02 11.97 19.56
CA ASN A 280 -2.51 10.91 20.44
C ASN A 280 -3.72 10.26 19.78
N PHE A 281 -3.53 9.18 19.04
CA PHE A 281 -4.62 8.54 18.29
C PHE A 281 -5.72 7.96 19.19
N ASP A 282 -5.35 7.52 20.40
CA ASP A 282 -6.25 6.82 21.32
C ASP A 282 -7.08 7.76 22.21
N SER A 283 -6.59 8.97 22.53
CA SER A 283 -7.28 9.87 23.47
C SER A 283 -6.92 11.36 23.30
N VAL A 284 -7.33 12.17 24.26
CA VAL A 284 -6.90 13.55 24.46
C VAL A 284 -5.87 13.58 25.59
N GLY A 285 -4.83 14.40 25.43
CA GLY A 285 -3.81 14.61 26.45
C GLY A 285 -2.42 14.32 25.92
N ILE A 286 -1.57 15.34 25.88
CA ILE A 286 -0.16 15.23 25.52
C ILE A 286 0.64 15.97 26.59
N VAL A 287 1.66 15.32 27.13
CA VAL A 287 2.64 15.94 28.03
C VAL A 287 3.94 16.09 27.27
N MET A 288 4.49 17.29 27.31
CA MET A 288 5.81 17.59 26.81
C MET A 288 6.73 17.94 27.98
N ASP A 289 7.89 17.31 28.06
CA ASP A 289 8.87 17.53 29.13
C ASP A 289 10.30 17.52 28.56
N GLY A 290 11.30 17.67 29.44
CA GLY A 290 12.70 17.50 29.08
C GLY A 290 13.21 18.53 28.06
N ILE A 291 12.57 19.70 27.98
CA ILE A 291 12.87 20.71 26.96
C ILE A 291 14.26 21.30 27.23
N GLN A 292 15.16 21.15 26.26
CA GLN A 292 16.50 21.71 26.30
C GLN A 292 16.82 22.43 24.99
N ILE A 293 16.91 23.76 25.07
CA ILE A 293 17.35 24.60 23.95
C ILE A 293 18.87 24.49 23.81
N VAL A 294 19.32 24.03 22.64
CA VAL A 294 20.74 23.83 22.34
C VAL A 294 21.32 25.03 21.59
N THR A 295 20.57 25.64 20.66
CA THR A 295 21.01 26.84 19.92
C THR A 295 20.18 28.08 20.25
N LYS A 296 20.83 29.26 20.26
CA LYS A 296 20.19 30.56 20.54
C LYS A 296 20.59 31.60 19.48
N PRO A 297 19.73 32.58 19.13
CA PRO A 297 18.34 32.74 19.59
C PRO A 297 17.43 31.60 19.08
N CYS A 298 16.36 31.27 19.81
CA CYS A 298 15.45 30.19 19.43
C CYS A 298 14.02 30.71 19.32
N ASN A 299 13.46 30.60 18.11
CA ASN A 299 12.08 30.93 17.80
C ASN A 299 11.29 29.63 17.60
N ALA A 300 11.01 28.96 18.70
CA ALA A 300 10.23 27.74 18.73
C ALA A 300 8.91 27.93 19.47
N LYS A 301 7.87 27.25 19.02
CA LYS A 301 6.54 27.33 19.59
C LYS A 301 5.79 26.02 19.43
N VAL A 302 4.76 25.85 20.25
CA VAL A 302 3.78 24.76 20.10
C VAL A 302 2.45 25.36 19.73
N VAL A 303 1.80 24.79 18.72
CA VAL A 303 0.44 25.17 18.30
C VAL A 303 -0.51 23.99 18.47
N ALA A 304 -1.77 24.27 18.83
CA ALA A 304 -2.83 23.26 18.84
C ALA A 304 -3.36 23.08 17.41
N GLY A 305 -3.19 21.89 16.83
CA GLY A 305 -3.54 21.63 15.43
C GLY A 305 -2.36 21.68 14.44
N PRO A 306 -2.64 21.80 13.13
CA PRO A 306 -1.63 21.86 12.07
C PRO A 306 -0.82 23.17 12.09
N PRO A 307 0.37 23.24 11.45
CA PRO A 307 1.23 24.42 11.49
C PRO A 307 0.79 25.54 10.51
N ASN A 308 -0.42 26.05 10.69
CA ASN A 308 -0.96 27.15 9.90
C ASN A 308 -1.39 28.34 10.79
N ASN A 309 -1.79 29.44 10.15
CA ASN A 309 -2.14 30.69 10.83
C ASN A 309 -3.45 30.65 11.63
N SER A 310 -4.28 29.62 11.44
CA SER A 310 -5.51 29.44 12.21
C SER A 310 -5.25 28.71 13.53
N SER A 311 -4.15 27.96 13.63
CA SER A 311 -3.78 27.24 14.84
C SER A 311 -3.27 28.15 15.94
N LYS A 312 -3.80 27.96 17.14
CA LYS A 312 -3.47 28.79 18.30
C LYS A 312 -2.13 28.35 18.90
N THR A 313 -1.21 29.30 19.12
CA THR A 313 -0.02 29.07 19.95
C THR A 313 -0.43 28.77 21.38
N ILE A 314 -0.03 27.60 21.88
CA ILE A 314 -0.32 27.11 23.24
C ILE A 314 0.91 27.11 24.13
N LEU A 315 2.11 27.20 23.56
CA LEU A 315 3.36 27.39 24.31
C LEU A 315 4.39 28.13 23.46
N ASP A 316 5.10 29.07 24.08
CA ASP A 316 6.28 29.72 23.52
C ASP A 316 7.54 29.09 24.14
N LEU A 317 8.33 28.40 23.32
CA LEU A 317 9.51 27.68 23.76
C LEU A 317 10.73 28.58 23.91
N SER A 318 10.71 29.82 23.38
CA SER A 318 11.80 30.78 23.57
C SER A 318 12.02 31.13 25.06
N THR A 319 10.98 30.92 25.88
CA THR A 319 11.00 31.10 27.34
C THR A 319 11.75 29.99 28.09
N ASN A 320 12.13 28.91 27.41
CA ASN A 320 12.79 27.73 27.96
C ASN A 320 12.09 27.19 29.24
N PRO A 321 10.84 26.72 29.12
CA PRO A 321 10.07 26.28 30.27
C PRO A 321 10.78 25.13 31.01
N SER A 322 10.95 25.29 32.32
CA SER A 322 11.71 24.35 33.17
C SER A 322 10.88 23.23 33.77
N LYS A 323 9.58 23.16 33.43
CA LYS A 323 8.63 22.17 33.94
C LYS A 323 7.89 21.51 32.79
N ALA A 324 7.49 20.27 32.99
CA ALA A 324 6.56 19.56 32.12
C ALA A 324 5.31 20.43 31.82
N GLN A 325 4.90 20.40 30.55
CA GLN A 325 3.75 21.11 30.03
C GLN A 325 2.69 20.09 29.62
N THR A 326 1.48 20.24 30.16
CA THR A 326 0.36 19.34 29.83
C THR A 326 -0.63 20.06 28.93
N PHE A 327 -0.96 19.43 27.82
CA PHE A 327 -1.90 19.94 26.83
C PHE A 327 -3.12 19.03 26.76
N ASN A 328 -4.31 19.58 27.05
CA ASN A 328 -5.57 18.87 26.90
C ASN A 328 -6.07 18.94 25.43
N VAL A 329 -5.26 18.42 24.52
CA VAL A 329 -5.53 18.35 23.08
C VAL A 329 -5.25 16.94 22.56
N LYS A 330 -5.89 16.57 21.45
CA LYS A 330 -5.65 15.29 20.78
C LYS A 330 -4.38 15.33 19.92
N ASP A 331 -4.10 16.49 19.35
CA ASP A 331 -2.97 16.72 18.47
C ASP A 331 -2.40 18.13 18.67
N LEU A 332 -1.09 18.26 18.41
CA LEU A 332 -0.37 19.52 18.42
C LEU A 332 0.78 19.48 17.41
N THR A 333 1.29 20.65 17.05
CA THR A 333 2.51 20.74 16.24
C THR A 333 3.58 21.53 16.99
N VAL A 334 4.75 20.92 17.15
CA VAL A 334 5.96 21.58 17.64
C VAL A 334 6.68 22.18 16.43
N ILE A 335 6.88 23.49 16.43
CA ILE A 335 7.50 24.23 15.33
C ILE A 335 8.81 24.83 15.81
N SER A 336 9.90 24.49 15.13
CA SER A 336 11.21 25.11 15.30
C SER A 336 11.51 26.02 14.12
N ASN A 337 11.77 27.30 14.37
CA ASN A 337 12.32 28.21 13.36
C ASN A 337 13.74 28.63 13.78
N ASP A 338 14.70 28.30 12.92
CA ASP A 338 16.11 28.65 13.05
C ASP A 338 16.76 28.26 14.40
N CYS A 339 16.25 27.23 15.08
CA CYS A 339 16.91 26.66 16.26
C CYS A 339 16.83 25.13 16.34
N TYR A 340 17.66 24.59 17.23
CA TYR A 340 17.77 23.19 17.56
C TYR A 340 17.54 23.06 19.08
N PHE A 341 16.59 22.22 19.44
CA PHE A 341 16.24 21.88 20.81
C PHE A 341 15.76 20.44 20.86
N ILE A 342 15.80 19.87 22.06
CA ILE A 342 15.32 18.52 22.33
C ILE A 342 14.15 18.60 23.30
N PHE A 343 13.23 17.64 23.20
CA PHE A 343 12.12 17.48 24.12
C PHE A 343 11.67 16.02 24.15
N THR A 344 10.92 15.66 25.17
CA THR A 344 10.21 14.38 25.21
C THR A 344 8.71 14.61 25.18
N ALA A 345 7.97 13.67 24.61
CA ALA A 345 6.51 13.67 24.66
C ALA A 345 5.95 12.31 25.04
N ILE A 346 4.82 12.33 25.74
CA ILE A 346 4.07 11.15 26.19
C ILE A 346 2.57 11.46 26.21
N ALA A 347 1.74 10.46 25.92
CA ALA A 347 0.29 10.56 26.06
C ALA A 347 -0.08 10.63 27.55
N SER A 348 -0.77 11.69 27.97
CA SER A 348 -1.42 11.72 29.28
C SER A 348 -2.84 11.18 29.15
N ASN A 349 -3.00 9.87 29.30
CA ASN A 349 -4.19 9.14 29.80
C ASN A 349 -4.10 7.65 29.44
#